data_AF-A0A1U7V6B3-F1
#
_entry.id   AF-A0A1U7V6B3-F1
#
_cell.length_a   1.000
_cell.length_b   1.000
_cell.length_c   1.000
_cell.angle_alpha   90.00
_cell.angle_beta   90.00
_cell.angle_gamma   90.00
#
_symmetry.space_group_name_H-M   'P 1'
#
loop_
_entity.id
_entity.type
_entity.pdbx_description
1 polymer ?
#
loop_
_entity_poly.entity_id
_entity_poly.type
_entity_poly.pdbx_seq_one_letter_code
_entity_poly.pdbx_strand_id
1 'polypeptide(L)'
;MVSGISPLHLYPGTRPHYNTLTPGLLLNGSLSRVHEYQNTYSATDGFMHCRQVISIDDTHVYVKYDTKLLIDVAVDANGSIFPLAFAICANKSQKTWTLFLNYLKEHIVNQRSIICLISDRHGDILSSVQNLRAWQEPYAYHCYCVRHLKNNFQRAHPNKDLHDLMWMAVTDHQECKFRRQMELIKQEDQRAYTWLMRHELNKWTLHADSGRRWGILTTNVSESFNGLLKSAHGLPVTVIVRMSFKQMAERFVERSRGASSLTERGVEFIPIP
;
A
#
# COMPACT_ATOMS: atom_id res chain seq x y z
N MET A 1 -2.07 32.92 -4.61
CA MET A 1 -2.11 32.93 -6.09
C MET A 1 -1.29 31.76 -6.57
N VAL A 2 -1.96 30.64 -6.86
CA VAL A 2 -1.29 29.41 -7.29
C VAL A 2 -1.18 29.48 -8.81
N SER A 3 0.04 29.70 -9.30
CA SER A 3 0.36 29.62 -10.73
C SER A 3 0.10 28.20 -11.21
N GLY A 4 -0.75 28.06 -12.23
CA GLY A 4 -1.11 26.78 -12.85
C GLY A 4 0.12 26.04 -13.38
N ILE A 5 0.20 24.75 -13.07
CA ILE A 5 1.20 23.84 -13.64
C ILE A 5 0.63 23.36 -14.97
N SER A 6 1.34 23.61 -16.07
CA SER A 6 0.96 23.17 -17.41
C SER A 6 0.87 21.63 -17.48
N PRO A 7 -0.14 21.04 -18.16
CA PRO A 7 -0.31 19.58 -18.30
C PRO A 7 0.90 18.85 -18.89
N LEU A 8 1.75 19.56 -19.65
CA LEU A 8 2.99 19.05 -20.23
C LEU A 8 4.08 18.74 -19.20
N HIS A 9 3.99 19.29 -17.97
CA HIS A 9 4.95 19.01 -16.90
C HIS A 9 4.57 17.83 -16.00
N LEU A 10 3.40 17.20 -16.21
CA LEU A 10 2.97 16.06 -15.41
C LEU A 10 3.49 14.71 -15.92
N TYR A 11 3.95 14.62 -17.17
CA TYR A 11 4.55 13.41 -17.72
C TYR A 11 5.49 13.78 -18.89
N PRO A 12 6.82 13.88 -18.69
CA PRO A 12 7.74 14.00 -19.81
C PRO A 12 7.70 12.68 -20.59
N GLY A 13 7.43 12.78 -21.89
CA GLY A 13 7.20 11.65 -22.77
C GLY A 13 8.29 10.57 -22.67
N THR A 14 7.93 9.43 -22.11
CA THR A 14 8.68 8.19 -22.32
C THR A 14 8.04 7.47 -23.51
N ARG A 15 8.74 7.50 -24.64
CA ARG A 15 8.56 6.44 -25.64
C ARG A 15 8.68 5.11 -24.89
N PRO A 16 7.77 4.15 -25.08
CA PRO A 16 7.88 2.85 -24.43
C PRO A 16 9.08 2.13 -25.03
N HIS A 17 10.24 2.25 -24.39
CA HIS A 17 11.32 1.30 -24.57
C HIS A 17 10.87 0.01 -23.91
N TYR A 18 10.29 -0.90 -24.70
CA TYR A 18 9.79 -2.21 -24.28
C TYR A 18 10.88 -3.18 -23.75
N ASN A 19 12.10 -2.71 -23.48
CA ASN A 19 13.28 -3.55 -23.24
C ASN A 19 14.19 -3.06 -22.11
N THR A 20 13.66 -2.51 -21.01
CA THR A 20 14.50 -2.21 -19.84
C THR A 20 13.94 -2.88 -18.59
N LEU A 21 14.22 -4.18 -18.48
CA LEU A 21 14.39 -4.82 -17.19
C LEU A 21 15.46 -4.03 -16.43
N THR A 22 15.23 -3.62 -15.20
CA THR A 22 16.30 -3.79 -14.21
C THR A 22 16.48 -5.30 -14.09
N PRO A 23 17.66 -5.88 -14.38
CA PRO A 23 17.85 -7.31 -14.23
C PRO A 23 17.40 -7.74 -12.83
N GLY A 24 16.46 -8.68 -12.77
CA GLY A 24 16.03 -9.28 -11.51
C GLY A 24 17.26 -9.79 -10.77
N LEU A 25 17.38 -9.46 -9.49
CA LEU A 25 18.44 -9.99 -8.65
C LEU A 25 18.12 -11.48 -8.39
N LEU A 26 18.58 -12.36 -9.28
CA LEU A 26 18.69 -13.79 -8.96
C LEU A 26 19.85 -13.91 -7.99
N LEU A 27 19.53 -14.02 -6.70
CA LEU A 27 20.51 -14.23 -5.65
C LEU A 27 21.14 -15.62 -5.80
N ASN A 28 22.26 -15.69 -6.51
CA ASN A 28 23.15 -16.83 -6.47
C ASN A 28 23.85 -16.86 -5.10
N GLY A 29 23.66 -17.96 -4.37
CA GLY A 29 24.58 -18.36 -3.31
C GLY A 29 24.36 -17.75 -1.93
N SER A 30 23.16 -17.93 -1.35
CA SER A 30 22.91 -18.21 0.09
C SER A 30 21.45 -17.94 0.41
N LEU A 31 20.63 -18.99 0.50
CA LEU A 31 19.24 -19.04 1.02
C LEU A 31 18.55 -17.68 1.24
N SER A 32 18.31 -16.95 0.16
CA SER A 32 17.57 -15.70 0.19
C SER A 32 16.09 -16.03 0.15
N ARG A 33 15.35 -15.61 1.17
CA ARG A 33 13.95 -16.04 1.39
C ARG A 33 12.93 -15.31 0.50
N VAL A 34 13.34 -14.20 -0.10
CA VAL A 34 12.68 -13.61 -1.28
C VAL A 34 13.38 -14.19 -2.50
N HIS A 35 12.64 -14.92 -3.32
CA HIS A 35 13.17 -15.58 -4.50
C HIS A 35 13.29 -14.62 -5.67
N GLU A 36 12.42 -13.60 -5.75
CA GLU A 36 12.41 -12.65 -6.86
C GLU A 36 11.67 -11.38 -6.42
N TYR A 37 12.29 -10.20 -6.56
CA TYR A 37 11.64 -8.87 -6.42
C TYR A 37 11.63 -8.22 -7.80
N GLN A 38 10.46 -7.76 -8.25
CA GLN A 38 10.25 -7.24 -9.58
C GLN A 38 9.60 -5.86 -9.53
N ASN A 39 10.25 -4.88 -10.14
CA ASN A 39 9.72 -3.55 -10.41
C ASN A 39 10.02 -3.12 -11.86
N THR A 40 9.46 -2.00 -12.29
CA THR A 40 9.71 -1.43 -13.62
C THR A 40 10.17 0.01 -13.53
N TYR A 41 10.90 0.52 -14.53
CA TYR A 41 11.20 1.94 -14.62
C TYR A 41 9.93 2.80 -14.62
N SER A 42 8.86 2.34 -15.27
CA SER A 42 7.55 3.00 -15.26
C SER A 42 6.94 3.10 -13.87
N ALA A 43 7.19 2.12 -13.00
CA ALA A 43 6.75 2.18 -11.60
C ALA A 43 7.54 3.22 -10.80
N THR A 44 8.87 3.23 -10.91
CA THR A 44 9.73 4.19 -10.19
C THR A 44 9.44 5.63 -10.64
N ASP A 45 9.39 5.87 -11.95
CA ASP A 45 9.12 7.20 -12.52
C ASP A 45 7.68 7.65 -12.24
N GLY A 46 6.70 6.78 -12.50
CA GLY A 46 5.28 7.08 -12.29
C GLY A 46 4.90 7.30 -10.83
N PHE A 47 5.60 6.68 -9.88
CA PHE A 47 5.34 6.91 -8.45
C PHE A 47 5.57 8.36 -8.03
N MET A 48 6.45 9.10 -8.73
CA MET A 48 6.68 10.53 -8.49
C MET A 48 5.43 11.38 -8.72
N HIS A 49 4.44 10.86 -9.43
CA HIS A 49 3.15 11.52 -9.71
C HIS A 49 1.98 10.91 -8.91
N CYS A 50 2.23 9.88 -8.12
CA CYS A 50 1.22 9.25 -7.25
C CYS A 50 1.08 9.98 -5.91
N ARG A 51 -0.02 9.71 -5.18
CA ARG A 51 -0.13 10.08 -3.77
C ARG A 51 1.04 9.47 -2.99
N GLN A 52 1.51 10.14 -1.93
CA GLN A 52 2.64 9.66 -1.11
C GLN A 52 2.22 8.53 -0.14
N VAL A 53 1.40 7.60 -0.64
CA VAL A 53 0.84 6.49 0.12
C VAL A 53 1.17 5.21 -0.63
N ILE A 54 1.76 4.25 0.08
CA ILE A 54 1.99 2.90 -0.41
C ILE A 54 1.21 1.94 0.48
N SER A 55 0.43 1.10 -0.15
CA SER A 55 -0.25 -0.01 0.48
C SER A 55 0.50 -1.30 0.18
N ILE A 56 0.90 -2.03 1.21
CA ILE A 56 1.52 -3.35 1.07
C ILE A 56 0.54 -4.43 1.54
N ASP A 57 0.57 -5.55 0.85
CA ASP A 57 -0.23 -6.70 1.20
C ASP A 57 0.48 -7.97 0.73
N ASP A 58 0.03 -9.10 1.25
CA ASP A 58 0.46 -10.40 0.77
C ASP A 58 -0.74 -11.25 0.36
N THR A 59 -0.49 -12.25 -0.48
CA THR A 59 -1.48 -13.28 -0.76
C THR A 59 -0.83 -14.65 -0.82
N HIS A 60 -1.60 -15.66 -0.40
CA HIS A 60 -1.21 -17.05 -0.57
C HIS A 60 -1.34 -17.45 -2.04
N VAL A 61 -0.31 -18.13 -2.53
CA VAL A 61 -0.27 -18.71 -3.87
C VAL A 61 -0.43 -20.23 -3.70
N TYR A 62 -1.47 -20.79 -4.30
CA TYR A 62 -1.83 -22.21 -4.26
C TYR A 62 -0.97 -23.08 -5.21
N VAL A 63 0.34 -23.02 -5.07
CA VAL A 63 1.25 -23.91 -5.82
C VAL A 63 1.70 -25.10 -4.96
N LYS A 64 2.38 -26.07 -5.59
CA LYS A 64 2.96 -27.25 -4.91
C LYS A 64 3.83 -26.90 -3.70
N TYR A 65 4.37 -25.69 -3.66
CA TYR A 65 5.18 -25.15 -2.56
C TYR A 65 4.41 -24.04 -1.84
N ASP A 66 4.58 -23.89 -0.53
CA ASP A 66 3.90 -22.83 0.24
C ASP A 66 4.50 -21.45 -0.05
N THR A 67 4.26 -20.94 -1.26
CA THR A 67 4.77 -19.64 -1.70
C THR A 67 3.76 -18.54 -1.44
N LYS A 68 4.28 -17.34 -1.20
CA LYS A 68 3.49 -16.13 -1.04
C LYS A 68 3.92 -15.11 -2.07
N LEU A 69 2.96 -14.31 -2.49
CA LEU A 69 3.16 -13.15 -3.32
C LEU A 69 3.00 -11.92 -2.44
N LEU A 70 4.07 -11.14 -2.30
CA LEU A 70 4.05 -9.82 -1.68
C LEU A 70 3.81 -8.79 -2.79
N ILE A 71 2.99 -7.80 -2.52
CA ILE A 71 2.73 -6.71 -3.46
C ILE A 71 2.81 -5.36 -2.74
N ASP A 72 3.25 -4.36 -3.48
CA ASP A 72 3.16 -2.96 -3.10
C ASP A 72 2.48 -2.15 -4.20
N VAL A 73 1.54 -1.33 -3.77
CA VAL A 73 0.61 -0.61 -4.64
C VAL A 73 0.48 0.81 -4.13
N ALA A 74 0.62 1.77 -5.04
CA ALA A 74 0.30 3.16 -4.81
C ALA A 74 -1.08 3.52 -5.37
N VAL A 75 -1.50 4.74 -5.09
CA VAL A 75 -2.68 5.35 -5.67
C VAL A 75 -2.24 6.56 -6.47
N ASP A 76 -2.60 6.60 -7.75
CA ASP A 76 -2.28 7.74 -8.60
C ASP A 76 -3.10 8.99 -8.19
N ALA A 77 -2.79 10.12 -8.82
CA ALA A 77 -3.48 11.37 -8.53
C ALA A 77 -5.00 11.30 -8.79
N ASN A 78 -5.44 10.44 -9.72
CA ASN A 78 -6.84 10.18 -10.06
C ASN A 78 -7.52 9.14 -9.14
N GLY A 79 -6.86 8.67 -8.08
CA GLY A 79 -7.44 7.68 -7.18
C GLY A 79 -7.42 6.25 -7.72
N SER A 80 -6.71 5.98 -8.83
CA SER A 80 -6.62 4.65 -9.42
C SER A 80 -5.46 3.85 -8.84
N ILE A 81 -5.61 2.53 -8.86
CA ILE A 81 -4.59 1.55 -8.46
C ILE A 81 -3.37 1.66 -9.38
N PHE A 82 -2.20 1.92 -8.79
CA PHE A 82 -0.91 1.99 -9.47
C PHE A 82 0.06 0.97 -8.86
N PRO A 83 0.22 -0.23 -9.45
CA PRO A 83 1.15 -1.24 -8.96
C PRO A 83 2.59 -0.74 -9.02
N LEU A 84 3.37 -1.00 -7.97
CA LEU A 84 4.75 -0.52 -7.87
C LEU A 84 5.74 -1.66 -8.04
N ALA A 85 5.62 -2.70 -7.22
CA ALA A 85 6.41 -3.92 -7.33
C ALA A 85 5.67 -5.14 -6.75
N PHE A 86 6.27 -6.31 -6.97
CA PHE A 86 5.87 -7.55 -6.33
C PHE A 86 7.08 -8.43 -6.03
N ALA A 87 6.90 -9.36 -5.09
CA ALA A 87 7.93 -10.34 -4.78
C ALA A 87 7.36 -11.71 -4.45
N ILE A 88 8.08 -12.77 -4.81
CA ILE A 88 7.73 -14.16 -4.46
C ILE A 88 8.65 -14.63 -3.34
N CYS A 89 8.07 -15.22 -2.29
CA CYS A 89 8.82 -15.75 -1.16
C CYS A 89 8.27 -17.10 -0.69
N ALA A 90 9.13 -17.93 -0.10
CA ALA A 90 8.74 -19.23 0.44
C ALA A 90 8.16 -19.14 1.86
N ASN A 91 8.39 -18.05 2.59
CA ASN A 91 7.80 -17.85 3.91
C ASN A 91 7.55 -16.38 4.22
N LYS A 92 6.44 -16.13 4.92
CA LYS A 92 6.24 -14.85 5.62
C LYS A 92 7.02 -14.94 6.92
N SER A 93 8.06 -14.13 6.99
CA SER A 93 8.82 -13.95 8.22
C SER A 93 9.25 -12.50 8.29
N GLN A 94 9.56 -12.02 9.48
CA GLN A 94 10.16 -10.70 9.66
C GLN A 94 11.34 -10.47 8.71
N LYS A 95 12.21 -11.47 8.49
CA LYS A 95 13.34 -11.34 7.55
C LYS A 95 12.88 -11.08 6.11
N THR A 96 11.84 -11.76 5.67
CA THR A 96 11.26 -11.58 4.33
C THR A 96 10.67 -10.19 4.16
N TRP A 97 9.90 -9.72 5.14
CA TRP A 97 9.31 -8.37 5.13
C TRP A 97 10.36 -7.28 5.21
N THR A 98 11.40 -7.45 6.03
CA THR A 98 12.51 -6.51 6.13
C THR A 98 13.24 -6.38 4.78
N LEU A 99 13.49 -7.50 4.11
CA LEU A 99 14.14 -7.49 2.80
C LEU A 99 13.26 -6.81 1.74
N PHE A 100 11.96 -7.14 1.70
CA PHE A 100 11.00 -6.52 0.80
C PHE A 100 10.91 -5.00 1.00
N LEU A 101 10.83 -4.54 2.25
CA LEU A 101 10.78 -3.13 2.61
C LEU A 101 12.10 -2.39 2.27
N ASN A 102 13.25 -3.04 2.37
CA ASN A 102 14.51 -2.44 1.92
C ASN A 102 14.53 -2.23 0.40
N TYR A 103 14.14 -3.25 -0.38
CA TYR A 103 14.05 -3.11 -1.84
C TYR A 103 13.05 -2.05 -2.27
N LEU A 104 11.88 -2.00 -1.62
CA LEU A 104 10.90 -0.95 -1.86
C LEU A 104 11.50 0.44 -1.60
N LYS A 105 12.24 0.59 -0.51
CA LYS A 105 12.88 1.87 -0.18
C LYS A 105 13.95 2.24 -1.20
N GLU A 106 14.80 1.28 -1.57
CA GLU A 106 15.97 1.49 -2.44
C GLU A 106 15.59 1.76 -3.89
N HIS A 107 14.57 1.08 -4.42
CA HIS A 107 14.27 1.07 -5.86
C HIS A 107 13.05 1.90 -6.26
N ILE A 108 12.14 2.18 -5.33
CA ILE A 108 10.91 2.94 -5.61
C ILE A 108 10.86 4.26 -4.84
N VAL A 109 11.17 4.23 -3.54
CA VAL A 109 11.00 5.42 -2.66
C VAL A 109 12.23 6.32 -2.62
N ASN A 110 13.35 5.93 -3.24
CA ASN A 110 14.63 6.62 -3.15
C ASN A 110 14.61 8.11 -3.57
N GLN A 111 13.63 8.54 -4.38
CA GLN A 111 13.46 9.92 -4.83
C GLN A 111 12.39 10.71 -4.05
N ARG A 112 11.75 10.12 -3.02
CA ARG A 112 10.73 10.78 -2.19
C ARG A 112 11.16 10.90 -0.73
N SER A 113 10.89 12.07 -0.15
CA SER A 113 11.33 12.42 1.20
C SER A 113 10.51 11.76 2.31
N ILE A 114 9.19 11.67 2.16
CA ILE A 114 8.27 11.16 3.18
C ILE A 114 7.18 10.31 2.51
N ILE A 115 6.95 9.10 3.03
CA ILE A 115 5.89 8.17 2.56
C ILE A 115 5.01 7.72 3.72
N CYS A 116 3.70 7.63 3.48
CA CYS A 116 2.78 6.90 4.33
C CYS A 116 2.70 5.43 3.86
N LEU A 117 3.08 4.48 4.72
CA LEU A 117 2.96 3.05 4.47
C LEU A 117 1.70 2.52 5.16
N ILE A 118 0.79 1.89 4.43
CA ILE A 118 -0.40 1.23 4.96
C ILE A 118 -0.20 -0.28 4.83
N SER A 119 -0.38 -1.02 5.92
CA SER A 119 -0.28 -2.48 5.91
C SER A 119 -1.24 -3.16 6.88
N ASP A 120 -1.36 -4.48 6.78
CA ASP A 120 -1.86 -5.29 7.88
C ASP A 120 -0.99 -5.14 9.15
N ARG A 121 -1.57 -5.48 10.31
CA ARG A 121 -0.96 -5.53 11.63
C ARG A 121 -0.34 -6.89 11.96
N HIS A 122 0.08 -7.65 10.95
CA HIS A 122 0.81 -8.89 11.19
C HIS A 122 2.12 -8.61 11.94
N GLY A 123 2.44 -9.43 12.94
CA GLY A 123 3.59 -9.21 13.84
C GLY A 123 4.91 -9.02 13.08
N ASP A 124 5.16 -9.86 12.06
CA ASP A 124 6.36 -9.74 11.22
C ASP A 124 6.48 -8.38 10.52
N ILE A 125 5.38 -7.81 10.00
CA ILE A 125 5.40 -6.51 9.32
C ILE A 125 5.71 -5.41 10.32
N LEU A 126 5.02 -5.43 11.47
CA LEU A 126 5.23 -4.45 12.55
C LEU A 126 6.69 -4.45 13.00
N SER A 127 7.25 -5.64 13.26
CA SER A 127 8.64 -5.77 13.68
C SER A 127 9.65 -5.39 12.58
N SER A 128 9.33 -5.60 11.30
CA SER A 128 10.19 -5.13 10.21
C SER A 128 10.20 -3.61 10.08
N VAL A 129 9.04 -2.96 10.13
CA VAL A 129 8.92 -1.49 10.11
C VAL A 129 9.62 -0.86 11.31
N GLN A 130 9.42 -1.42 12.51
CA GLN A 130 10.08 -0.95 13.75
C GLN A 130 11.60 -1.12 13.76
N ASN A 131 12.14 -2.03 12.96
CA ASN A 131 13.59 -2.24 12.88
C ASN A 131 14.25 -1.46 11.74
N LEU A 132 13.47 -0.90 10.80
CA LEU A 132 13.99 -0.16 9.67
C LEU A 132 13.79 1.35 9.88
N ARG A 133 14.88 2.06 10.19
CA ARG A 133 14.87 3.53 10.36
C ARG A 133 14.27 4.26 9.15
N ALA A 134 14.49 3.76 7.94
CA ALA A 134 13.96 4.35 6.71
C ALA A 134 12.42 4.30 6.59
N TRP A 135 11.77 3.48 7.42
CA TRP A 135 10.32 3.31 7.51
C TRP A 135 9.74 3.91 8.80
N GLN A 136 10.52 4.74 9.49
CA GLN A 136 10.13 5.48 10.69
C GLN A 136 10.21 6.99 10.47
N GLU A 137 9.63 7.75 11.40
CA GLU A 137 9.71 9.20 11.39
C GLU A 137 11.17 9.68 11.50
N PRO A 138 11.56 10.75 10.77
CA PRO A 138 10.73 11.58 9.90
C PRO A 138 10.59 11.09 8.45
N TYR A 139 11.15 9.92 8.09
CA TYR A 139 11.26 9.46 6.70
C TYR A 139 10.03 8.72 6.18
N ALA A 140 9.25 8.13 7.08
CA ALA A 140 7.99 7.49 6.73
C ALA A 140 7.04 7.42 7.94
N TYR A 141 5.76 7.27 7.63
CA TYR A 141 4.70 7.07 8.60
C TYR A 141 4.02 5.74 8.32
N HIS A 142 4.11 4.82 9.26
CA HIS A 142 3.36 3.58 9.17
C HIS A 142 1.95 3.76 9.73
N CYS A 143 0.92 3.41 8.97
CA CYS A 143 -0.48 3.39 9.35
C CYS A 143 -1.05 1.98 9.22
N TYR A 144 -2.01 1.65 10.07
CA TYR A 144 -2.67 0.36 10.05
C TYR A 144 -3.81 0.36 9.04
N CYS A 145 -3.94 -0.75 8.31
CA CYS A 145 -5.16 -1.06 7.59
C CYS A 145 -6.32 -1.17 8.57
N VAL A 146 -7.26 -0.23 8.50
CA VAL A 146 -8.39 -0.14 9.42
C VAL A 146 -9.30 -1.35 9.27
N ARG A 147 -9.43 -1.92 8.06
CA ARG A 147 -10.20 -3.15 7.84
C ARG A 147 -9.63 -4.32 8.66
N HIS A 148 -8.32 -4.51 8.65
CA HIS A 148 -7.66 -5.53 9.48
C HIS A 148 -7.75 -5.21 10.97
N LEU A 149 -7.57 -3.95 11.36
CA LEU A 149 -7.76 -3.51 12.74
C LEU A 149 -9.17 -3.85 13.25
N LYS A 150 -10.17 -3.56 12.43
CA LYS A 150 -11.60 -3.82 12.69
C LYS A 150 -11.88 -5.32 12.81
N ASN A 151 -11.32 -6.15 11.92
CA ASN A 151 -11.45 -7.61 12.02
C ASN A 151 -10.82 -8.14 13.33
N ASN A 152 -9.66 -7.63 13.73
CA ASN A 152 -9.01 -8.00 14.99
C ASN A 152 -9.83 -7.53 16.21
N PHE A 153 -10.41 -6.33 16.13
CA PHE A 153 -11.29 -5.78 17.15
C PHE A 153 -12.57 -6.62 17.30
N GLN A 154 -13.23 -6.99 16.20
CA GLN A 154 -14.41 -7.87 16.20
C GLN A 154 -14.13 -9.24 16.83
N ARG A 155 -12.96 -9.83 16.55
CA ARG A 155 -12.56 -11.10 17.16
C ARG A 155 -12.38 -10.99 18.67
N ALA A 156 -11.89 -9.86 19.15
CA ALA A 156 -11.70 -9.60 20.58
C ALA A 156 -13.00 -9.16 21.29
N HIS A 157 -13.87 -8.45 20.57
CA HIS A 157 -15.10 -7.84 21.06
C HIS A 157 -16.24 -8.09 20.06
N PRO A 158 -16.90 -9.27 20.10
CA PRO A 158 -17.93 -9.65 19.14
C PRO A 158 -19.27 -8.95 19.40
N ASN A 159 -19.30 -7.63 19.22
CA ASN A 159 -20.49 -6.78 19.33
C ASN A 159 -20.56 -5.85 18.11
N LYS A 160 -21.72 -5.82 17.45
CA LYS A 160 -21.94 -5.05 16.22
C LYS A 160 -21.94 -3.53 16.48
N ASP A 161 -22.50 -3.08 17.59
CA ASP A 161 -22.61 -1.66 17.91
C ASP A 161 -21.23 -1.07 18.19
N LEU A 162 -20.38 -1.82 18.91
CA LEU A 162 -18.97 -1.46 19.13
C LEU A 162 -18.21 -1.29 17.80
N HIS A 163 -18.50 -2.15 16.83
CA HIS A 163 -17.84 -2.10 15.52
C HIS A 163 -18.25 -0.87 14.70
N ASP A 164 -19.54 -0.50 14.74
CA ASP A 164 -20.03 0.69 14.05
C ASP A 164 -19.51 1.96 14.72
N LEU A 165 -19.47 1.99 16.06
CA LEU A 165 -18.82 3.05 16.83
C LEU A 165 -17.33 3.19 16.52
N MET A 166 -16.59 2.07 16.44
CA MET A 166 -15.18 2.07 16.07
C MET A 166 -14.98 2.64 14.66
N TRP A 167 -15.82 2.25 13.70
CA TRP A 167 -15.72 2.76 12.34
C TRP A 167 -15.97 4.26 12.26
N MET A 168 -16.96 4.77 12.98
CA MET A 168 -17.21 6.21 13.10
C MET A 168 -16.01 6.94 13.73
N ALA A 169 -15.46 6.42 14.83
CA ALA A 169 -14.29 7.00 15.49
C ALA A 169 -13.09 7.10 14.54
N VAL A 170 -12.84 6.06 13.73
CA VAL A 170 -11.74 6.06 12.77
C VAL A 170 -11.92 7.08 11.65
N THR A 171 -13.15 7.18 11.13
CA THR A 171 -13.47 8.00 9.96
C THR A 171 -13.72 9.47 10.29
N ASP A 172 -13.84 9.82 11.57
CA ASP A 172 -14.03 11.20 12.00
C ASP A 172 -12.75 12.05 11.81
N HIS A 173 -12.93 13.21 11.18
CA HIS A 173 -11.88 14.21 10.97
C HIS A 173 -11.69 15.17 12.15
N GLN A 174 -12.66 15.21 13.08
CA GLN A 174 -12.66 16.12 14.21
C GLN A 174 -12.41 15.35 15.51
N GLU A 175 -11.45 15.81 16.30
CA GLU A 175 -11.11 15.19 17.58
C GLU A 175 -12.30 15.16 18.55
N CYS A 176 -13.13 16.22 18.57
CA CYS A 176 -14.32 16.28 19.42
C CYS A 176 -15.34 15.18 19.10
N LYS A 177 -15.52 14.87 17.80
CA LYS A 177 -16.38 13.77 17.37
C LYS A 177 -15.76 12.45 17.81
N PHE A 178 -14.49 12.20 17.42
CA PHE A 178 -13.76 11.00 17.83
C PHE A 178 -13.90 10.71 19.34
N ARG A 179 -13.66 11.70 20.20
CA ARG A 179 -13.79 11.57 21.66
C ARG A 179 -15.20 11.15 22.08
N ARG A 180 -16.24 11.68 21.43
CA ARG A 180 -17.64 11.28 21.66
C ARG A 180 -17.86 9.81 21.31
N GLN A 181 -17.37 9.29 20.17
CA GLN A 181 -17.54 7.86 19.87
C GLN A 181 -16.72 6.98 20.82
N MET A 182 -15.51 7.40 21.18
CA MET A 182 -14.70 6.64 22.15
C MET A 182 -15.36 6.56 23.53
N GLU A 183 -16.07 7.62 23.96
CA GLU A 183 -16.85 7.58 25.21
C GLU A 183 -18.04 6.64 25.12
N LEU A 184 -18.75 6.59 23.98
CA LEU A 184 -19.82 5.61 23.76
C LEU A 184 -19.28 4.16 23.78
N ILE A 185 -18.13 3.91 23.14
CA ILE A 185 -17.45 2.61 23.20
C ILE A 185 -17.10 2.25 24.65
N LYS A 186 -16.65 3.22 25.44
CA LYS A 186 -16.27 3.02 26.83
C LYS A 186 -17.46 2.67 27.73
N GLN A 187 -18.59 3.32 27.50
CA GLN A 187 -19.85 3.05 28.20
C GLN A 187 -20.39 1.65 27.88
N GLU A 188 -20.28 1.23 26.63
CA GLU A 188 -20.72 -0.10 26.17
C GLU A 188 -19.75 -1.21 26.62
N ASP A 189 -18.44 -1.03 26.43
CA ASP A 189 -17.39 -1.95 26.86
C ASP A 189 -16.06 -1.23 27.14
N GLN A 190 -15.75 -1.08 28.43
CA GLN A 190 -14.48 -0.50 28.90
C GLN A 190 -13.25 -1.29 28.40
N ARG A 191 -13.35 -2.61 28.20
CA ARG A 191 -12.25 -3.42 27.66
C ARG A 191 -12.02 -3.08 26.19
N ALA A 192 -13.08 -2.85 25.43
CA ALA A 192 -13.00 -2.43 24.03
C ALA A 192 -12.33 -1.06 23.86
N TYR A 193 -12.72 -0.08 24.68
CA TYR A 193 -12.04 1.22 24.75
C TYR A 193 -10.55 1.05 25.03
N THR A 194 -10.22 0.26 26.07
CA THR A 194 -8.85 0.01 26.48
C THR A 194 -8.05 -0.68 25.37
N TRP A 195 -8.68 -1.62 24.64
CA TRP A 195 -8.06 -2.30 23.52
C TRP A 195 -7.69 -1.32 22.40
N LEU A 196 -8.59 -0.43 22.01
CA LEU A 196 -8.35 0.56 20.96
C LEU A 196 -7.26 1.55 21.35
N MET A 197 -7.31 2.08 22.57
CA MET A 197 -6.38 3.10 23.07
C MET A 197 -4.95 2.59 23.34
N ARG A 198 -4.69 1.27 23.25
CA ARG A 198 -3.32 0.73 23.25
C ARG A 198 -2.53 1.09 21.99
N HIS A 199 -3.21 1.54 20.95
CA HIS A 199 -2.61 1.89 19.67
C HIS A 199 -2.47 3.41 19.55
N GLU A 200 -1.30 3.89 19.12
CA GLU A 200 -1.07 5.29 18.81
C GLU A 200 -2.13 5.81 17.81
N LEU A 201 -2.78 6.93 18.12
CA LEU A 201 -3.95 7.41 17.37
C LEU A 201 -3.64 7.67 15.89
N ASN A 202 -2.49 8.29 15.59
CA ASN A 202 -2.03 8.57 14.22
C ASN A 202 -1.92 7.31 13.33
N LYS A 203 -1.79 6.11 13.92
CA LYS A 203 -1.73 4.84 13.19
C LYS A 203 -3.07 4.41 12.63
N TRP A 204 -4.19 4.80 13.26
CA TRP A 204 -5.50 4.22 12.93
C TRP A 204 -6.64 5.22 12.78
N THR A 205 -6.56 6.45 13.28
CA THR A 205 -7.63 7.45 13.16
C THR A 205 -7.31 8.51 12.10
N LEU A 206 -8.33 9.10 11.46
CA LEU A 206 -8.14 10.22 10.51
C LEU A 206 -7.82 11.54 11.22
N HIS A 207 -8.54 11.90 12.28
CA HIS A 207 -8.32 13.19 12.96
C HIS A 207 -6.85 13.39 13.44
N ALA A 208 -6.10 12.32 13.70
CA ALA A 208 -4.72 12.37 14.21
C ALA A 208 -3.66 12.04 13.15
N ASP A 209 -4.02 11.79 11.89
CA ASP A 209 -3.07 11.35 10.87
C ASP A 209 -2.32 12.47 10.15
N SER A 210 -2.64 13.74 10.46
CA SER A 210 -2.09 14.94 9.83
C SER A 210 -2.21 14.95 8.29
N GLY A 211 -3.25 14.33 7.74
CA GLY A 211 -3.50 14.22 6.30
C GLY A 211 -2.59 13.23 5.56
N ARG A 212 -1.72 12.50 6.27
CA ARG A 212 -0.65 11.70 5.65
C ARG A 212 -1.15 10.52 4.83
N ARG A 213 -2.32 9.96 5.17
CA ARG A 213 -2.86 8.78 4.46
C ARG A 213 -3.75 9.14 3.27
N TRP A 214 -3.97 10.44 2.97
CA TRP A 214 -4.81 10.89 1.84
C TRP A 214 -6.20 10.25 1.83
N GLY A 215 -6.82 10.09 3.00
CA GLY A 215 -8.13 9.44 3.17
C GLY A 215 -8.12 7.91 2.95
N ILE A 216 -6.99 7.30 2.58
CA ILE A 216 -6.87 5.85 2.36
C ILE A 216 -6.79 5.15 3.71
N LEU A 217 -7.85 4.42 4.07
CA LEU A 217 -7.97 3.73 5.37
C LEU A 217 -7.62 2.25 5.32
N THR A 218 -7.56 1.67 4.13
CA THR A 218 -7.53 0.22 3.95
C THR A 218 -6.50 -0.17 2.90
N THR A 219 -6.13 -1.45 2.90
CA THR A 219 -5.32 -2.08 1.86
C THR A 219 -6.18 -2.54 0.68
N ASN A 220 -7.42 -2.02 0.51
CA ASN A 220 -8.34 -2.44 -0.55
C ASN A 220 -7.73 -2.30 -1.95
N VAL A 221 -6.83 -1.32 -2.15
CA VAL A 221 -6.10 -1.14 -3.42
C VAL A 221 -5.13 -2.29 -3.69
N SER A 222 -4.45 -2.78 -2.66
CA SER A 222 -3.60 -3.97 -2.74
C SER A 222 -4.46 -5.23 -2.88
N GLU A 223 -5.54 -5.38 -2.11
CA GLU A 223 -6.46 -6.53 -2.22
C GLU A 223 -7.12 -6.62 -3.60
N SER A 224 -7.51 -5.48 -4.18
CA SER A 224 -8.07 -5.43 -5.53
C SER A 224 -7.04 -5.85 -6.58
N PHE A 225 -5.78 -5.43 -6.44
CA PHE A 225 -4.70 -5.88 -7.31
C PHE A 225 -4.41 -7.38 -7.12
N ASN A 226 -4.33 -7.86 -5.88
CA ASN A 226 -4.25 -9.28 -5.55
C ASN A 226 -5.40 -10.09 -6.18
N GLY A 227 -6.61 -9.53 -6.20
CA GLY A 227 -7.77 -10.14 -6.85
C GLY A 227 -7.58 -10.39 -8.34
N LEU A 228 -6.86 -9.52 -9.06
CA LEU A 228 -6.52 -9.73 -10.47
C LEU A 228 -5.49 -10.84 -10.67
N LEU A 229 -4.59 -11.01 -9.71
CA LEU A 229 -3.55 -12.03 -9.73
C LEU A 229 -4.05 -13.40 -9.28
N LYS A 230 -5.28 -13.47 -8.75
CA LYS A 230 -5.90 -14.71 -8.24
C LYS A 230 -5.94 -15.84 -9.26
N SER A 231 -6.12 -15.52 -10.55
CA SER A 231 -6.10 -16.51 -11.64
C SER A 231 -4.74 -17.20 -11.79
N ALA A 232 -3.66 -16.55 -11.35
CA ALA A 232 -2.31 -17.09 -11.40
C ALA A 232 -1.95 -17.97 -10.20
N HIS A 233 -2.70 -17.91 -9.09
CA HIS A 233 -2.29 -18.52 -7.82
C HIS A 233 -2.09 -20.05 -7.88
N GLY A 234 -2.68 -20.76 -8.84
CA GLY A 234 -2.49 -22.20 -9.02
C GLY A 234 -1.44 -22.61 -10.05
N LEU A 235 -0.72 -21.65 -10.65
CA LEU A 235 0.15 -21.88 -11.80
C LEU A 235 1.63 -21.94 -11.38
N PRO A 236 2.53 -22.50 -12.20
CA PRO A 236 3.96 -22.49 -11.90
C PRO A 236 4.49 -21.08 -11.60
N VAL A 237 5.50 -20.97 -10.72
CA VAL A 237 6.09 -19.69 -10.29
C VAL A 237 6.45 -18.79 -11.47
N THR A 238 7.03 -19.36 -12.53
CA THR A 238 7.37 -18.63 -13.75
C THR A 238 6.15 -18.00 -14.43
N VAL A 239 5.00 -18.67 -14.37
CA VAL A 239 3.74 -18.16 -14.91
C VAL A 239 3.17 -17.06 -14.03
N ILE A 240 3.26 -17.20 -12.71
CA ILE A 240 2.85 -16.16 -11.76
C ILE A 240 3.65 -14.88 -11.99
N VAL A 241 4.98 -14.96 -12.07
CA VAL A 241 5.84 -13.81 -12.36
C VAL A 241 5.45 -13.14 -13.67
N ARG A 242 5.28 -13.94 -14.74
CA ARG A 242 4.89 -13.43 -16.05
C ARG A 242 3.53 -12.75 -16.04
N MET A 243 2.55 -13.32 -15.35
CA MET A 243 1.19 -12.76 -15.24
C MET A 243 1.19 -11.49 -14.39
N SER A 244 1.86 -11.48 -13.24
CA SER A 244 2.01 -10.29 -12.40
C SER A 244 2.64 -9.15 -13.18
N PHE A 245 3.75 -9.41 -13.88
CA PHE A 245 4.41 -8.42 -14.73
C PHE A 245 3.48 -7.91 -15.83
N LYS A 246 2.78 -8.82 -16.53
CA LYS A 246 1.82 -8.46 -17.57
C LYS A 246 0.73 -7.53 -17.03
N GLN A 247 0.13 -7.84 -15.87
CA GLN A 247 -0.90 -7.01 -15.26
C GLN A 247 -0.39 -5.63 -14.86
N MET A 248 0.87 -5.52 -14.38
CA MET A 248 1.49 -4.22 -14.11
C MET A 248 1.67 -3.41 -15.40
N ALA A 249 2.25 -4.02 -16.43
CA ALA A 249 2.54 -3.37 -17.70
C ALA A 249 1.26 -2.89 -18.42
N GLU A 250 0.22 -3.72 -18.47
CA GLU A 250 -1.08 -3.36 -19.06
C GLU A 250 -1.69 -2.16 -18.35
N ARG A 251 -1.63 -2.10 -17.02
CA ARG A 251 -2.10 -0.95 -16.24
C ARG A 251 -1.33 0.33 -16.58
N PHE A 252 -0.01 0.28 -16.70
CA PHE A 252 0.77 1.47 -17.09
C PHE A 252 0.37 1.99 -18.47
N VAL A 253 0.17 1.08 -19.44
CA VAL A 253 -0.28 1.44 -20.79
C VAL A 253 -1.68 2.07 -20.75
N GLU A 254 -2.61 1.47 -20.03
CA GLU A 254 -3.96 2.01 -19.87
C GLU A 254 -3.96 3.39 -19.21
N ARG A 255 -3.15 3.58 -18.15
CA ARG A 255 -3.04 4.87 -17.47
C ARG A 255 -2.43 5.94 -18.37
N SER A 256 -1.37 5.60 -19.10
CA SER A 256 -0.72 6.52 -20.05
C SER A 256 -1.69 6.96 -21.16
N ARG A 257 -2.48 6.03 -21.73
CA ARG A 257 -3.54 6.36 -22.70
C ARG A 257 -4.63 7.23 -22.11
N GLY A 258 -5.10 6.90 -20.90
CA GLY A 258 -6.12 7.68 -20.20
C GLY A 258 -5.67 9.11 -19.90
N ALA A 259 -4.42 9.27 -19.44
CA ALA A 259 -3.81 10.57 -19.20
C ALA A 259 -3.70 11.38 -20.50
N SER A 260 -3.21 10.78 -21.58
CA SER A 260 -3.10 11.44 -22.89
C SER A 260 -4.46 11.92 -23.39
N SER A 261 -5.50 11.09 -23.28
CA SER A 261 -6.87 11.46 -23.65
C SER A 261 -7.45 12.60 -22.79
N LEU A 262 -7.13 12.65 -21.50
CA LEU A 262 -7.53 13.77 -20.63
C LEU A 262 -6.87 15.07 -21.07
N THR A 263 -5.57 15.03 -21.37
CA THR A 263 -4.79 16.18 -21.85
C THR A 263 -5.32 16.68 -23.20
N GLU A 264 -5.59 15.80 -24.15
CA GLU A 264 -6.15 16.16 -25.47
C GLU A 264 -7.51 16.85 -25.36
N ARG A 265 -8.33 16.46 -24.37
CA ARG A 265 -9.64 17.08 -24.10
C ARG A 265 -9.55 18.37 -23.27
N GLY A 266 -8.34 18.81 -22.91
CA GLY A 266 -8.13 20.01 -22.10
C GLY A 266 -8.73 19.91 -20.69
N VAL A 267 -8.91 18.70 -20.15
CA VAL A 267 -9.45 18.51 -18.80
C VAL A 267 -8.39 18.90 -17.80
N GLU A 268 -8.65 19.96 -17.03
CA GLU A 268 -7.80 20.31 -15.89
C GLU A 268 -7.91 19.26 -14.79
N PHE A 269 -6.76 18.83 -14.27
CA PHE A 269 -6.71 17.93 -13.12
C PHE A 269 -7.10 18.70 -11.85
N ILE A 270 -8.24 18.35 -11.27
CA ILE A 270 -8.64 18.81 -9.94
C ILE A 270 -8.27 17.70 -8.95
N PRO A 271 -7.27 17.92 -8.06
CA PRO A 271 -6.92 16.92 -7.06
C PRO A 271 -8.13 16.62 -6.18
N ILE A 272 -8.49 15.33 -6.09
CA ILE A 272 -9.47 14.87 -5.11
C ILE A 272 -8.72 14.85 -3.75
N PRO A 273 -9.20 15.59 -2.73
CA PRO A 273 -8.58 15.63 -1.40
C PRO A 273 -8.34 14.25 -0.78
#